data_AF-A0A9E3WQW0-F1
#
_entry.id   AF-A0A9E3WQW0-F1
#
_cell.length_a   1.000
_cell.length_b   1.000
_cell.length_c   1.000
_cell.angle_alpha   90.00
_cell.angle_beta   90.00
_cell.angle_gamma   90.00
#
_symmetry.space_group_name_H-M   'P 1'
#
loop_
_entity.id
_entity.type
_entity.pdbx_description
1 polymer ?
#
loop_
_entity_poly.entity_id
_entity_poly.type
_entity_poly.pdbx_seq_one_letter_code
_entity_poly.pdbx_strand_id
1 'polypeptide(L)' 'VYLVVLVVSLLYQPRVQIGVYLAAGGAALFGVGLLLSLYRDHLAKLPDRIAKREGVFRIINWR' A
#
# COMPACT_ATOMS: atom_id res chain seq x y z
N VAL A 1 -1.93 2.60 -15.49
CA VAL A 1 -3.39 2.29 -15.42
C VAL A 1 -3.75 1.03 -16.20
N TYR A 2 -3.45 0.95 -17.50
CA TYR A 2 -3.75 -0.23 -18.33
C TYR A 2 -3.17 -1.57 -17.81
N LEU A 3 -1.92 -1.58 -17.33
CA LEU A 3 -1.32 -2.79 -16.75
C LEU A 3 -2.06 -3.29 -15.51
N VAL A 4 -2.54 -2.38 -14.65
CA VAL A 4 -3.29 -2.74 -13.43
C VAL A 4 -4.64 -3.35 -13.83
N VAL A 5 -5.34 -2.74 -14.79
CA VAL A 5 -6.62 -3.27 -15.30
C VAL A 5 -6.44 -4.65 -15.93
N LEU A 6 -5.36 -4.85 -16.70
CA LEU A 6 -5.06 -6.13 -17.34
C LEU A 6 -4.73 -7.23 -16.32
N VAL A 7 -3.97 -6.90 -15.26
CA VAL A 7 -3.68 -7.83 -14.16
C VAL A 7 -4.96 -8.22 -13.41
N VAL A 8 -5.81 -7.25 -13.05
CA VAL A 8 -7.10 -7.51 -12.37
C VAL A 8 -8.03 -8.34 -13.25
N SER A 9 -8.10 -8.04 -14.54
CA SER A 9 -8.93 -8.78 -15.49
C SER A 9 -8.44 -10.21 -15.70
N LEU A 10 -7.12 -10.46 -15.67
CA LEU A 10 -6.58 -11.82 -15.72
C LEU A 10 -6.95 -12.60 -14.46
N LEU A 11 -6.84 -12.01 -13.26
CA LEU A 11 -7.12 -12.69 -11.99
C LEU A 11 -8.58 -13.13 -11.82
N TYR A 12 -9.52 -12.56 -12.59
CA TYR A 12 -10.95 -12.87 -12.53
C TYR A 12 -11.35 -14.11 -13.36
N GLN A 13 -10.48 -14.60 -14.24
CA GLN A 13 -10.75 -15.80 -15.04
C GLN A 13 -10.49 -17.07 -14.20
N PRO A 14 -11.44 -18.03 -14.09
CA PRO A 14 -11.26 -19.25 -13.30
C PRO A 14 -10.15 -20.19 -13.81
N ARG A 15 -9.64 -19.95 -15.03
CA ARG A 15 -8.66 -20.79 -15.74
C ARG A 15 -7.26 -20.18 -15.76
N VAL A 16 -6.90 -19.44 -14.73
CA VAL A 16 -5.58 -18.78 -14.66
C VAL A 16 -4.63 -19.67 -13.86
N GLN A 17 -3.44 -19.89 -14.41
CA GLN A 17 -2.40 -20.72 -13.80
C GLN A 17 -1.99 -20.14 -12.44
N ILE A 18 -1.80 -21.01 -11.44
CA ILE A 18 -1.43 -20.67 -10.04
C ILE A 18 -0.24 -19.69 -9.98
N GLY A 19 0.68 -19.76 -10.94
CA GLY A 19 1.82 -18.84 -11.05
C GLY A 19 1.45 -17.37 -11.19
N VAL A 20 0.34 -17.03 -11.84
CA VAL A 20 -0.09 -15.62 -12.00
C VAL A 20 -0.60 -15.05 -10.67
N TYR A 21 -1.36 -15.84 -9.91
CA TYR A 21 -1.80 -15.44 -8.56
C TYR A 21 -0.61 -15.27 -7.62
N LEU A 22 0.37 -16.18 -7.68
CA LEU A 22 1.58 -16.09 -6.85
C LEU A 22 2.44 -14.88 -7.22
N ALA A 23 2.62 -14.61 -8.52
CA ALA A 23 3.37 -13.45 -8.99
C ALA A 23 2.66 -12.13 -8.63
N ALA A 24 1.34 -12.04 -8.84
CA ALA A 24 0.56 -10.85 -8.50
C ALA A 24 0.53 -10.61 -6.98
N GLY A 25 0.29 -11.66 -6.19
CA GLY A 25 0.31 -11.59 -4.73
C GLY A 25 1.69 -11.24 -4.18
N GLY A 26 2.74 -11.86 -4.72
CA GLY A 26 4.13 -11.56 -4.36
C GLY A 26 4.52 -10.12 -4.69
N ALA A 27 4.16 -9.63 -5.88
CA ALA A 27 4.39 -8.24 -6.27
C ALA A 27 3.62 -7.25 -5.38
N ALA A 28 2.38 -7.58 -5.00
CA ALA A 28 1.59 -6.75 -4.09
C ALA A 28 2.22 -6.69 -2.69
N LEU A 29 2.55 -7.84 -2.09
CA LEU A 29 3.20 -7.91 -0.77
C LEU A 29 4.55 -7.22 -0.77
N PHE A 30 5.35 -7.45 -1.81
CA PHE A 30 6.66 -6.81 -1.97
C PHE A 30 6.52 -5.30 -2.13
N GLY A 31 5.56 -4.84 -2.94
CA GLY A 31 5.26 -3.42 -3.11
C GLY A 31 4.83 -2.76 -1.81
N VAL A 32 3.97 -3.40 -1.03
CA VAL A 32 3.56 -2.93 0.30
C VAL A 32 4.76 -2.86 1.25
N GLY A 33 5.60 -3.89 1.27
CA GLY A 33 6.82 -3.92 2.09
C GLY A 33 7.83 -2.82 1.71
N LEU A 34 8.00 -2.58 0.40
CA LEU A 34 8.83 -1.48 -0.12
C LEU A 34 8.25 -0.13 0.27
N LEU A 35 6.94 0.06 0.13
CA LEU A 35 6.26 1.27 0.57
C LEU A 35 6.50 1.49 2.07
N LEU A 36 6.29 0.46 2.89
CA LEU A 36 6.55 0.53 4.33
C LEU A 36 8.02 0.82 4.65
N SER A 37 8.95 0.28 3.86
CA SER A 37 10.39 0.50 4.01
C SER A 37 10.79 1.95 3.68
N LEU A 38 10.22 2.53 2.63
CA LEU A 38 10.46 3.93 2.26
C LEU A 38 9.74 4.90 3.21
N TYR A 39 8.51 4.58 3.57
CA TYR A 39 7.74 5.35 4.54
C TYR A 39 8.17 5.10 5.97
N ARG A 40 9.09 4.17 6.25
CA ARG A 40 9.68 3.89 7.58
C ARG A 40 10.08 5.18 8.27
N ASP A 41 10.82 6.05 7.59
CA ASP A 41 11.34 7.27 8.19
C ASP A 41 10.24 8.32 8.40
N HIS A 42 9.17 8.28 7.59
CA HIS A 42 7.98 9.10 7.80
C HIS A 42 7.07 8.55 8.91
N LEU A 43 6.93 7.22 8.99
CA LEU A 43 6.20 6.47 10.02
C LEU A 43 6.89 6.57 11.38
N ALA A 44 8.22 6.62 11.42
CA ALA A 44 8.99 6.84 12.65
C ALA A 44 8.86 8.27 13.17
N LYS A 45 8.69 9.26 12.29
CA LYS A 45 8.43 10.67 12.66
C LYS A 45 6.95 10.96 12.92
N LEU A 46 6.06 10.04 12.53
CA LEU A 46 4.62 10.12 12.72
C LEU A 46 4.19 10.14 14.20
N PRO A 47 4.69 9.27 15.11
CA PRO A 47 4.36 9.36 16.53
C PRO A 47 4.81 10.70 17.15
N ASP A 48 5.97 11.22 16.76
CA ASP A 48 6.44 12.56 17.16
C ASP A 48 5.51 13.68 16.64
N ARG A 49 5.08 13.60 15.38
CA ARG A 49 4.15 14.57 14.77
C ARG A 49 2.74 14.49 15.35
N ILE A 50 2.27 13.29 15.71
CA ILE A 50 1.00 13.06 16.41
C ILE A 50 1.08 13.64 17.83
N ALA A 51 2.18 13.40 18.55
CA ALA A 51 2.43 13.95 19.89
C ALA A 51 2.47 15.49 19.87
N LYS A 52 3.08 16.09 18.84
CA LYS A 52 3.14 17.55 18.65
C LYS A 52 1.91 18.16 17.96
N ARG A 53 0.94 17.35 17.51
CA ARG A 53 -0.26 17.78 16.75
C ARG A 53 0.07 18.68 15.55
N GLU A 54 1.12 18.36 14.80
CA GLU A 54 1.53 19.15 13.64
C GLU A 54 0.90 18.66 12.33
N GLY A 55 0.40 19.60 11.51
CA GLY A 55 -0.11 19.33 10.16
C GLY A 55 -1.55 18.80 10.13
N VAL A 56 -1.80 17.72 9.38
CA VAL A 56 -3.15 17.15 9.13
C VAL A 56 -3.84 16.74 10.44
N PHE A 57 -3.09 16.29 11.46
CA PHE A 57 -3.62 15.94 12.78
C PHE A 57 -4.17 17.12 13.58
N ARG A 58 -3.78 18.37 13.27
CA ARG A 58 -4.39 19.57 13.86
C ARG A 58 -5.84 19.75 13.40
N ILE A 59 -6.16 19.30 12.19
CA ILE A 59 -7.47 19.48 11.55
C ILE A 59 -8.42 18.33 11.91
N ILE A 60 -7.91 17.10 12.09
CA ILE A 60 -8.73 15.92 12.46
C ILE A 60 -9.25 16.03 13.90
N ASN A 61 -8.65 16.87 14.75
CA ASN A 61 -9.17 17.16 16.09
C ASN A 61 -10.30 18.21 16.06
N TRP A 62 -11.23 18.08 15.12
CA TRP A 62 -12.47 18.86 15.10
C TRP A 62 -13.55 18.07 15.85
N ARG A 63 -13.59 18.33 17.16
CA ARG A 63 -14.63 17.99 18.15
C ARG A 63 -14.86 16.52 18.47
#